data_AF-A0A7Y2EFN7-F1
#
_entry.id   AF-A0A7Y2EFN7-F1
#
_cell.length_a   1.000
_cell.length_b   1.000
_cell.length_c   1.000
_cell.angle_alpha   90.00
_cell.angle_beta   90.00
_cell.angle_gamma   90.00
#
_symmetry.space_group_name_H-M   'P 1'
#
loop_
_entity.id
_entity.type
_entity.pdbx_description
1 polymer ?
#
loop_
_entity_poly.entity_id
_entity_poly.type
_entity_poly.pdbx_seq_one_letter_code
_entity_poly.pdbx_strand_id
1 'polypeptide(L)' 'MSKSPPELTHEEDDLDADEYQPRGMTPKMRNCLRCRTSFLSEWSGERICRKCKSTIAWRQGWS' A
#
# COMPACT_ATOMS: atom_id res chain seq x y z
N MET A 1 -55.65 3.66 -12.38
CA MET A 1 -54.40 3.47 -11.61
C MET A 1 -53.25 3.37 -12.58
N SER A 2 -52.08 3.85 -12.17
CA SER A 2 -50.91 4.07 -13.03
C SER A 2 -50.19 2.77 -13.42
N LYS A 3 -49.65 2.72 -14.65
CA LYS A 3 -48.19 2.82 -14.90
C LYS A 3 -47.88 2.62 -16.38
N SER A 4 -47.51 3.71 -17.06
CA SER A 4 -46.57 3.64 -18.19
C SER A 4 -45.15 3.65 -17.60
N PRO A 5 -44.22 2.82 -18.06
CA PRO A 5 -42.79 2.99 -17.78
C PRO A 5 -42.15 3.86 -18.87
N PRO A 6 -41.72 5.10 -18.57
CA PRO A 6 -40.78 5.82 -19.42
C PRO A 6 -39.34 5.28 -19.21
N GLU A 7 -38.51 5.57 -20.20
CA GLU A 7 -37.26 4.93 -20.60
C GLU A 7 -36.10 4.87 -19.59
N LEU A 8 -35.06 4.10 -19.97
CA LEU A 8 -33.75 4.11 -19.33
C LEU A 8 -33.16 5.53 -19.31
N THR A 9 -33.06 6.12 -18.12
CA THR A 9 -32.04 7.14 -17.86
C THR A 9 -30.74 6.45 -17.44
N HIS A 10 -29.68 6.73 -18.19
CA HIS A 10 -28.30 6.59 -17.73
C HIS A 10 -28.05 7.58 -16.56
N GLU A 11 -26.86 7.53 -15.96
CA GLU A 11 -26.37 8.53 -14.98
C GLU A 11 -27.02 8.47 -13.59
N GLU A 12 -26.40 7.75 -12.64
CA GLU A 12 -25.98 8.31 -11.34
C GLU A 12 -24.62 7.66 -10.96
N ASP A 13 -23.61 8.49 -10.69
CA ASP A 13 -22.20 8.13 -10.49
C ASP A 13 -21.93 7.72 -9.03
N ASP A 14 -22.57 6.65 -8.55
CA ASP A 14 -22.23 6.01 -7.27
C ASP A 14 -20.94 5.17 -7.43
N LEU A 15 -19.84 5.85 -7.74
CA LEU A 15 -18.49 5.37 -7.47
C LEU A 15 -18.30 5.37 -5.95
N ASP A 16 -18.79 4.30 -5.32
CA ASP A 16 -18.62 3.99 -3.90
C ASP A 16 -17.20 4.36 -3.47
N ALA A 17 -17.11 5.10 -2.35
CA ALA A 17 -15.86 5.67 -1.86
C ALA A 17 -14.97 4.60 -1.19
N ASP A 18 -14.77 3.46 -1.88
CA ASP A 18 -13.88 2.36 -1.50
C ASP A 18 -12.48 2.94 -1.36
N GLU A 19 -12.15 3.12 -0.08
CA GLU A 19 -10.96 3.71 0.48
C GLU A 19 -9.73 3.46 -0.42
N TYR A 20 -9.26 4.50 -1.12
CA TYR A 20 -8.06 4.42 -1.95
C TYR A 20 -6.82 4.26 -1.06
N GLN A 21 -6.67 3.08 -0.46
CA GLN A 21 -5.46 2.59 0.16
C GLN A 21 -4.50 2.27 -0.98
N PRO A 22 -3.48 3.12 -1.26
CA PRO A 22 -2.52 2.82 -2.30
C PRO A 22 -1.84 1.49 -1.97
N ARG A 23 -2.10 0.47 -2.80
CA ARG A 23 -1.64 -0.92 -2.68
C ARG A 23 -0.10 -1.00 -2.63
N GLY A 24 0.46 -0.69 -1.48
CA GLY A 24 1.88 -0.42 -1.31
C GLY A 24 2.27 0.28 0.01
N MET A 25 1.44 1.18 0.55
CA MET A 25 1.77 1.98 1.75
C MET A 25 1.36 1.36 3.09
N THR A 26 0.69 0.21 3.10
CA THR A 26 0.27 -0.43 4.36
C THR A 26 1.49 -0.94 5.14
N PRO A 27 1.67 -0.54 6.41
CA PRO A 27 2.80 -1.01 7.20
C PRO A 27 2.62 -2.50 7.54
N LYS A 28 3.72 -3.27 7.52
CA LYS A 28 3.67 -4.73 7.65
C LYS A 28 4.85 -5.30 8.43
N MET A 29 4.60 -6.28 9.30
CA MET A 29 5.68 -7.01 9.96
C MET A 29 6.48 -7.83 8.94
N ARG A 30 7.81 -7.62 8.91
CA ARG A 30 8.76 -8.28 8.00
C ARG A 30 10.05 -8.64 8.72
N ASN A 31 10.78 -9.63 8.21
CA ASN A 31 12.09 -10.00 8.74
C ASN A 31 13.19 -9.29 7.95
N CYS A 32 14.12 -8.63 8.65
CA CYS A 32 15.23 -7.90 8.03
C CYS A 32 16.14 -8.84 7.23
N LEU A 33 16.44 -8.53 5.96
CA LEU A 33 17.32 -9.39 5.16
C LEU A 33 18.76 -9.47 5.69
N ARG A 34 19.21 -8.46 6.45
CA ARG A 34 20.58 -8.41 7.01
C ARG A 34 20.73 -9.14 8.35
N CYS A 35 19.79 -8.96 9.28
CA CYS A 35 19.89 -9.48 10.65
C CYS A 35 18.74 -10.42 11.07
N ARG A 36 17.81 -10.73 10.16
CA ARG A 36 16.60 -11.56 10.36
C ARG A 36 15.59 -11.12 11.43
N THR A 37 15.91 -10.10 12.24
CA THR A 37 15.00 -9.49 13.21
C THR A 37 13.70 -9.00 12.56
N SER A 38 12.56 -9.31 13.19
CA SER A 38 11.25 -8.79 12.83
C SER A 38 11.18 -7.28 13.05
N PHE A 39 10.64 -6.53 12.10
CA PHE A 39 10.43 -5.10 12.18
C PHE A 39 9.15 -4.71 11.42
N LEU A 40 8.53 -3.59 11.80
CA LEU A 40 7.42 -3.02 11.05
C LEU A 40 8.00 -2.27 9.84
N SER A 41 7.65 -2.69 8.62
CA SER A 41 8.03 -2.01 7.39
C SER A 41 7.09 -0.83 7.12
N GLU A 42 7.61 0.36 6.89
CA GLU A 42 6.86 1.59 6.61
C GLU A 42 6.19 1.55 5.22
N TRP A 43 6.76 0.81 4.26
CA TRP A 43 6.21 0.61 2.93
C TRP A 43 6.56 -0.77 2.36
N SER A 44 5.83 -1.22 1.34
CA SER A 44 5.91 -2.58 0.81
C SER A 44 7.29 -3.00 0.26
N GLY A 45 8.09 -2.02 -0.18
CA GLY A 45 9.47 -2.22 -0.64
C GLY A 45 10.52 -2.30 0.49
N GLU A 46 10.21 -1.93 1.73
CA GLU A 46 11.19 -1.94 2.80
C GLU A 46 11.46 -3.37 3.31
N ARG A 47 12.72 -3.79 3.26
CA ARG A 47 13.18 -5.13 3.68
C ARG A 47 14.36 -5.12 4.66
N ILE A 48 14.77 -3.95 5.12
CA ILE A 48 15.91 -3.75 6.03
C ILE A 48 15.43 -2.89 7.20
N CYS A 49 15.57 -3.39 8.43
CA CYS A 49 15.12 -2.67 9.64
C CYS A 49 15.94 -1.39 9.90
N ARG A 50 15.37 -0.44 10.65
CA ARG A 50 16.00 0.85 10.98
C ARG A 50 17.43 0.74 11.52
N LYS A 51 17.72 -0.25 12.39
CA LYS A 51 19.07 -0.51 12.94
C LYS A 51 20.08 -0.97 11.88
N CYS A 52 19.62 -1.73 10.88
CA CYS A 52 20.46 -2.11 9.75
C CYS A 52 20.58 -0.96 8.73
N LYS A 53 19.49 -0.21 8.46
CA LYS A 53 19.55 1.02 7.64
C LYS A 53 20.58 2.02 8.19
N SER A 54 20.61 2.26 9.51
CA SER A 54 21.57 3.20 10.14
C SER A 54 23.02 2.71 10.17
N THR A 55 23.26 1.41 9.95
CA THR A 55 24.62 0.82 9.87
C THR A 55 25.08 0.59 8.43
N ILE A 56 24.15 0.63 7.46
CA ILE A 56 24.45 0.79 6.03
C ILE A 56 24.81 2.27 5.79
N ALA A 57 25.97 2.69 6.26
CA ALA A 57 26.50 4.06 6.10
C ALA A 57 27.00 4.35 4.66
N TRP A 58 26.85 3.37 3.76
CA TRP A 58 27.36 3.31 2.40
C TRP A 58 26.23 2.63 1.59
N ARG A 59 25.54 3.22 0.59
CA ARG A 59 25.70 4.50 -0.15
C ARG A 59 27.05 4.74 -0.83
N GLN A 60 27.87 3.70 -0.92
CA GLN A 60 29.00 3.58 -1.84
C GLN A 60 28.81 2.24 -2.54
N GLY A 61 29.12 2.18 -3.83
CA GLY A 61 28.73 1.04 -4.69
C GLY A 61 29.25 -0.29 -4.17
N TRP A 62 28.50 -1.37 -4.44
CA TRP A 62 29.04 -2.72 -4.33
C TRP A 62 30.23 -2.86 -5.29
N SER A 63 31.43 -2.84 -4.72
CA SER A 63 32.70 -3.24 -5.36
C SER A 63 32.89 -4.75 -5.23
#